data_AF-A0A6G0W8J0-F1
#
_entry.id   AF-A0A6G0W8J0-F1
#
_cell.length_a   1.000
_cell.length_b   1.000
_cell.length_c   1.000
_cell.angle_alpha   90.00
_cell.angle_beta   90.00
_cell.angle_gamma   90.00
#
_symmetry.space_group_name_H-M   'P 1'
#
loop_
_entity.id
_entity.type
_entity.pdbx_description
1 polymer ?
#
loop_
_entity_poly.entity_id
_entity_poly.type
_entity_poly.pdbx_seq_one_letter_code
_entity_poly.pdbx_strand_id
1 'polypeptide(L)'
;MYEGHGTPLGLQPPPPQKPMVLWKKLLIAFLCIAIFVSGALVFMAIVGWLGMDKHGKDIWVEVNSQILNGCFTFMAVVMHPMRLRCLYHMLCFRRNGNIKHLVAIQKDCPNTPLNTPDEQLKFFKIIVLFNINSFFQYPIAAVMWAYSYHDRPNLVVAVFLPLGMIAACVAGAWQFLMERQYKKELSEMVYE
;
A
#
# COMPACT_ATOMS: atom_id res chain seq x y z
N MET A 1 -5.35 -3.30 31.24
CA MET A 1 -4.10 -2.72 31.80
C MET A 1 -2.99 -2.98 30.80
N TYR A 2 -2.60 -1.98 30.02
CA TYR A 2 -1.41 -2.04 29.15
C TYR A 2 -0.68 -0.72 29.36
N GLU A 3 0.13 -0.66 30.42
CA GLU A 3 1.06 0.44 30.61
C GLU A 3 2.20 0.30 29.60
N GLY A 4 2.31 1.29 28.73
CA GLY A 4 3.08 1.30 27.50
C GLY A 4 4.59 1.46 27.64
N HIS A 5 5.25 0.73 28.53
CA HIS A 5 6.72 0.71 28.59
C HIS A 5 7.27 -0.72 28.77
N GLY A 6 7.01 -1.58 27.79
CA GLY A 6 7.85 -2.78 27.64
C GLY A 6 9.27 -2.36 27.29
N THR A 7 10.27 -2.93 27.97
CA THR A 7 11.69 -2.69 27.67
C THR A 7 11.95 -2.94 26.18
N PRO A 8 12.63 -2.03 25.47
CA PRO A 8 12.95 -2.22 24.06
C PRO A 8 13.67 -3.55 23.83
N LEU A 9 13.28 -4.29 22.80
CA LEU A 9 13.87 -5.60 22.47
C LEU A 9 15.33 -5.54 21.98
N GLY A 10 15.91 -4.34 21.85
CA GLY A 10 17.27 -4.15 21.36
C GLY A 10 17.45 -4.53 19.89
N LEU A 11 16.38 -4.48 19.08
CA LEU A 11 16.50 -4.62 17.63
C LEU A 11 17.37 -3.48 17.10
N GLN A 12 18.30 -3.84 16.20
CA GLN A 12 19.22 -2.88 15.62
C GLN A 12 18.46 -1.77 14.86
N PRO A 13 18.98 -0.53 14.89
CA PRO A 13 18.44 0.54 14.08
C PRO A 13 18.53 0.20 12.59
N PRO A 14 17.70 0.83 11.74
CA PRO A 14 17.73 0.62 10.30
C PRO A 14 19.15 0.86 9.76
N PRO A 15 19.63 0.01 8.82
CA PRO A 15 20.91 0.27 8.18
C PRO A 15 20.87 1.59 7.39
N PRO A 16 22.03 2.22 7.13
CA PRO A 16 22.11 3.40 6.28
C PRO A 16 21.39 3.18 4.95
N GLN A 17 20.46 4.07 4.63
CA GLN A 17 19.63 3.91 3.45
C GLN A 17 20.47 4.07 2.19
N LYS A 18 20.53 3.01 1.37
CA LYS A 18 21.11 3.12 0.04
C LYS A 18 20.17 3.96 -0.85
N PRO A 19 20.69 4.95 -1.59
CA PRO A 19 19.85 5.74 -2.48
C PRO A 19 19.17 4.82 -3.49
N MET A 20 17.89 5.10 -3.75
CA MET A 20 17.14 4.31 -4.73
C MET A 20 17.79 4.46 -6.11
N VAL A 21 18.03 3.31 -6.76
CA VAL A 21 18.57 3.27 -8.13
C VAL A 21 17.65 4.02 -9.09
N LEU A 22 18.23 4.70 -10.08
CA LEU A 22 17.52 5.64 -10.96
C LEU A 22 16.29 5.01 -11.63
N TRP A 23 16.41 3.79 -12.16
CA TRP A 23 15.30 3.14 -12.86
C TRP A 23 14.08 2.92 -11.95
N LYS A 24 14.27 2.65 -10.65
CA LYS A 24 13.16 2.51 -9.70
C LYS A 24 12.46 3.85 -9.48
N LYS A 25 13.23 4.94 -9.38
CA LYS A 25 12.67 6.30 -9.28
C LYS A 25 11.84 6.64 -10.52
N LEU A 26 12.38 6.36 -11.71
CA LEU A 26 11.69 6.58 -12.98
C LEU A 26 10.43 5.74 -13.10
N LEU A 27 10.48 4.46 -12.70
CA LEU A 27 9.31 3.57 -12.69
C LEU A 27 8.22 4.10 -11.77
N ILE A 28 8.56 4.49 -10.53
CA ILE A 28 7.59 5.06 -9.58
C ILE A 28 7.00 6.36 -10.13
N ALA A 29 7.84 7.26 -10.67
CA ALA A 29 7.37 8.51 -11.26
C ALA A 29 6.40 8.26 -12.43
N PHE A 30 6.75 7.33 -13.33
CA PHE A 30 5.89 6.94 -14.45
C PHE A 30 4.54 6.39 -13.97
N LEU A 31 4.53 5.46 -13.00
CA LEU A 31 3.30 4.91 -12.45
C LEU A 31 2.43 5.98 -11.77
N CYS A 32 3.04 6.87 -11.00
CA CYS A 32 2.32 7.97 -10.35
C CYS A 32 1.68 8.92 -11.38
N ILE A 33 2.42 9.27 -12.44
CA ILE A 33 1.91 10.12 -13.53
C ILE A 33 0.77 9.40 -14.26
N ALA A 34 0.94 8.14 -14.63
CA ALA A 34 -0.10 7.36 -15.31
C ALA A 34 -1.39 7.28 -14.47
N ILE A 35 -1.27 6.96 -13.18
CA ILE A 35 -2.42 6.90 -12.27
C ILE A 35 -3.10 8.27 -12.14
N PHE A 36 -2.32 9.33 -11.94
CA PHE A 36 -2.88 10.67 -11.76
C PHE A 36 -3.59 11.17 -13.03
N VAL A 37 -2.93 11.07 -14.18
CA VAL A 37 -3.48 11.52 -15.47
C VAL A 37 -4.72 10.71 -15.85
N SER A 38 -4.66 9.37 -15.75
CA SER A 38 -5.83 8.54 -16.06
C SER A 38 -6.97 8.75 -15.09
N GLY A 39 -6.69 8.92 -13.79
CA GLY A 39 -7.71 9.26 -12.79
C GLY A 39 -8.40 10.59 -13.10
N ALA A 40 -7.63 11.62 -13.45
CA ALA A 40 -8.16 12.92 -13.85
C ALA A 40 -9.02 12.82 -15.13
N LEU A 41 -8.57 12.06 -16.13
CA LEU A 41 -9.32 11.86 -17.38
C LEU A 41 -10.65 11.13 -17.15
N VAL A 42 -10.68 10.07 -16.34
CA VAL A 42 -11.94 9.40 -15.97
C VAL A 42 -12.87 10.37 -15.27
N PHE A 43 -12.38 11.13 -14.29
CA PHE A 43 -13.18 12.11 -13.57
C PHE A 43 -13.78 13.16 -14.52
N MET A 44 -12.94 13.78 -15.37
CA MET A 44 -13.38 14.79 -16.34
C MET A 44 -14.39 14.23 -17.35
N ALA A 45 -14.20 13.00 -17.83
CA ALA A 45 -15.12 12.34 -18.75
C ALA A 45 -16.47 12.04 -18.09
N ILE A 46 -16.48 11.62 -16.83
CA ILE A 46 -17.72 11.37 -16.07
C ILE A 46 -18.49 12.67 -15.84
N VAL A 47 -17.80 13.74 -15.40
CA VAL A 47 -18.38 15.06 -15.12
C VAL A 47 -18.85 15.77 -16.39
N GLY A 48 -18.29 15.42 -17.56
CA GLY A 48 -18.68 16.00 -18.85
C GLY A 48 -17.87 17.25 -19.24
N TRP A 49 -16.76 17.54 -18.56
CA TRP A 49 -15.88 18.67 -18.89
C TRP A 49 -15.17 18.53 -20.23
N LEU A 50 -15.12 17.32 -20.80
CA LEU A 50 -14.51 17.08 -22.10
C LEU A 50 -15.45 17.34 -23.29
N GLY A 51 -16.74 17.64 -23.05
CA GLY A 51 -17.70 17.99 -24.12
C GLY A 51 -17.94 16.87 -25.14
N MET A 52 -17.70 15.62 -24.75
CA MET A 52 -17.77 14.46 -25.64
C MET A 52 -19.17 13.87 -25.71
N ASP A 53 -19.48 13.23 -26.85
CA ASP A 53 -20.67 12.41 -27.00
C ASP A 53 -20.59 11.12 -26.17
N LYS A 54 -21.71 10.41 -26.04
CA LYS A 54 -21.79 9.20 -25.20
C LYS A 54 -20.76 8.15 -25.61
N HIS A 55 -20.60 7.92 -26.91
CA HIS A 55 -19.69 6.90 -27.42
C HIS A 55 -18.22 7.24 -27.11
N GLY A 56 -17.82 8.50 -27.35
CA GLY A 56 -16.48 8.96 -26.97
C GLY A 56 -16.27 8.82 -25.46
N LYS A 57 -17.24 9.24 -24.64
CA LYS A 57 -17.13 9.16 -23.16
C LYS A 57 -16.85 7.74 -22.70
N ASP A 58 -17.60 6.77 -23.22
CA ASP A 58 -17.44 5.36 -22.84
C ASP A 58 -16.04 4.83 -23.21
N ILE A 59 -15.52 5.18 -24.40
CA ILE A 59 -14.16 4.79 -24.81
C ILE A 59 -13.10 5.37 -23.87
N TRP A 60 -13.14 6.68 -23.60
CA TRP A 60 -12.13 7.34 -22.76
C TRP A 60 -12.19 6.86 -21.31
N VAL A 61 -13.38 6.63 -20.77
CA VAL A 61 -13.55 6.04 -19.43
C VAL A 61 -12.97 4.63 -19.41
N GLU A 62 -13.24 3.80 -20.40
CA GLU A 62 -12.74 2.43 -20.44
C GLU A 62 -11.21 2.37 -20.55
N VAL A 63 -10.62 3.09 -21.51
CA VAL A 63 -9.16 3.11 -21.71
C VAL A 63 -8.44 3.56 -20.44
N ASN A 64 -8.88 4.66 -19.82
CA ASN A 64 -8.23 5.15 -18.60
C ASN A 64 -8.50 4.26 -17.38
N SER A 65 -9.68 3.64 -17.29
CA SER A 65 -9.98 2.66 -16.24
C SER A 65 -9.11 1.41 -16.36
N GLN A 66 -8.80 0.96 -17.58
CA GLN A 66 -7.87 -0.15 -17.80
C GLN A 66 -6.42 0.20 -17.43
N ILE A 67 -5.97 1.43 -17.72
CA ILE A 67 -4.65 1.92 -17.26
C ILE A 67 -4.58 1.93 -15.73
N LEU A 68 -5.59 2.49 -15.06
CA LEU A 68 -5.69 2.50 -13.60
C LEU A 68 -5.68 1.09 -13.02
N ASN A 69 -6.52 0.20 -13.56
CA ASN A 69 -6.58 -1.20 -13.14
C ASN A 69 -5.22 -1.89 -13.33
N GLY A 70 -4.55 -1.67 -14.46
CA GLY A 70 -3.21 -2.21 -14.71
C GLY A 70 -2.18 -1.74 -13.68
N CYS A 71 -2.11 -0.44 -13.40
CA CYS A 71 -1.18 0.12 -12.42
C CYS A 71 -1.44 -0.40 -11.00
N PHE A 72 -2.69 -0.36 -10.53
CA PHE A 72 -3.03 -0.84 -9.18
C PHE A 72 -2.83 -2.34 -9.03
N THR A 73 -3.18 -3.13 -10.05
CA THR A 73 -2.95 -4.58 -10.07
C THR A 73 -1.46 -4.92 -10.07
N PHE A 74 -0.65 -4.22 -10.88
CA PHE A 74 0.80 -4.39 -10.87
C PHE A 74 1.38 -4.13 -9.47
N MET A 75 1.03 -3.01 -8.84
CA MET A 75 1.48 -2.70 -7.47
C MET A 75 1.02 -3.77 -6.46
N ALA A 76 -0.21 -4.24 -6.56
CA ALA A 76 -0.72 -5.30 -5.71
C ALA A 76 0.08 -6.59 -5.90
N VAL A 77 0.24 -7.08 -7.12
CA VAL A 77 0.96 -8.33 -7.41
C VAL A 77 2.42 -8.28 -6.98
N VAL A 78 3.12 -7.17 -7.19
CA VAL A 78 4.54 -7.04 -6.84
C VAL A 78 4.74 -6.93 -5.31
N MET A 79 3.85 -6.22 -4.60
CA MET A 79 4.01 -5.97 -3.16
C MET A 79 3.36 -7.04 -2.28
N HIS A 80 2.31 -7.72 -2.74
CA HIS A 80 1.52 -8.64 -1.90
C HIS A 80 2.33 -9.84 -1.35
N PRO A 81 3.25 -10.48 -2.09
CA PRO A 81 4.06 -11.57 -1.54
C PRO A 81 4.87 -11.14 -0.30
N MET A 82 5.48 -9.95 -0.35
CA MET A 82 6.18 -9.39 0.80
C MET A 82 5.19 -9.08 1.94
N ARG A 83 4.01 -8.54 1.64
CA ARG A 83 2.98 -8.19 2.65
C ARG A 83 2.44 -9.42 3.38
N LEU A 84 2.22 -10.52 2.64
CA LEU A 84 1.80 -11.80 3.21
C LEU A 84 2.90 -12.41 4.08
N ARG A 85 4.16 -12.34 3.64
CA ARG A 85 5.30 -12.81 4.43
C ARG A 85 5.46 -12.01 5.73
N CYS A 86 5.37 -10.68 5.68
CA CYS A 86 5.39 -9.84 6.89
C CYS A 86 4.23 -10.16 7.82
N LEU A 87 3.01 -10.36 7.29
CA LEU A 87 1.85 -10.76 8.08
C LEU A 87 2.06 -12.12 8.73
N TYR A 88 2.56 -13.12 7.98
CA TYR A 88 2.89 -14.45 8.50
C TYR A 88 3.88 -14.37 9.66
N HIS A 89 5.00 -13.67 9.48
CA HIS A 89 5.98 -13.50 10.56
C HIS A 89 5.37 -12.78 11.78
N MET A 90 4.53 -11.77 11.56
CA MET A 90 3.87 -11.06 12.65
C MET A 90 2.91 -11.96 13.44
N LEU A 91 2.13 -12.80 12.75
CA LEU A 91 1.24 -13.78 13.39
C LEU A 91 2.03 -14.83 14.18
N CYS A 92 3.14 -15.33 13.62
CA CYS A 92 4.01 -16.26 14.33
C CYS A 92 4.62 -15.63 15.58
N PHE A 93 5.17 -14.41 15.48
CA PHE A 93 5.69 -13.67 16.63
C PHE A 93 4.64 -13.50 17.72
N ARG A 94 3.42 -13.10 17.37
CA ARG A 94 2.32 -12.94 18.34
C ARG A 94 1.90 -14.26 18.99
N ARG A 95 2.12 -15.40 18.33
CA ARG A 95 1.80 -16.72 18.85
C ARG A 95 2.87 -17.28 19.78
N ASN A 96 4.16 -17.07 19.46
CA ASN A 96 5.26 -17.75 20.15
C ASN A 96 6.32 -16.82 20.79
N GLY A 97 6.19 -15.51 20.64
CA GLY A 97 7.12 -14.50 21.19
C GLY A 97 8.52 -14.51 20.57
N ASN A 98 8.77 -15.29 19.50
CA ASN A 98 10.12 -15.49 18.99
C ASN A 98 10.58 -14.30 18.12
N ILE A 99 11.56 -13.56 18.62
CA ILE A 99 12.12 -12.35 18.00
C ILE A 99 12.65 -12.55 16.57
N LYS A 100 13.02 -13.79 16.19
CA LYS A 100 13.48 -14.12 14.83
C LYS A 100 12.46 -13.69 13.76
N HIS A 101 11.17 -13.70 14.08
CA HIS A 101 10.13 -13.24 13.17
C HIS A 101 10.14 -11.71 12.97
N LEU A 102 10.44 -10.92 14.02
CA LEU A 102 10.59 -9.47 13.88
C LEU A 102 11.82 -9.11 13.06
N VAL A 103 12.93 -9.83 13.26
CA VAL A 103 14.15 -9.69 12.44
C VAL A 103 13.87 -10.00 10.96
N ALA A 104 13.06 -11.02 10.68
CA ALA A 104 12.66 -11.35 9.32
C ALA A 104 11.81 -10.22 8.67
N ILE A 105 10.92 -9.58 9.43
CA ILE A 105 10.17 -8.41 8.96
C ILE A 105 11.10 -7.23 8.68
N GLN A 106 12.06 -6.93 9.55
CA GLN A 106 13.02 -5.84 9.34
C GLN A 106 13.90 -6.07 8.10
N LYS A 107 14.17 -7.32 7.73
CA LYS A 107 14.87 -7.62 6.47
C LYS A 107 14.10 -7.14 5.24
N ASP A 108 12.78 -7.19 5.30
CA ASP A 108 11.90 -6.78 4.20
C ASP A 108 11.52 -5.31 4.26
N CYS A 109 11.34 -4.80 5.47
CA CYS A 109 10.89 -3.45 5.76
C CYS A 109 11.86 -2.81 6.77
N PRO A 110 13.09 -2.46 6.35
CA PRO A 110 14.18 -2.06 7.27
C PRO A 110 13.86 -0.83 8.11
N ASN A 111 13.02 0.08 7.60
CA ASN A 111 12.66 1.32 8.30
C ASN A 111 11.49 1.14 9.28
N THR A 112 11.05 -0.08 9.54
CA THR A 112 9.89 -0.34 10.39
C THR A 112 10.33 -0.48 11.84
N PRO A 113 9.91 0.43 12.74
CA PRO A 113 10.13 0.26 14.16
C PRO A 113 9.29 -0.92 14.68
N LEU A 114 9.91 -1.82 15.45
CA LEU A 114 9.30 -3.03 16.03
C LEU A 114 9.86 -3.34 17.43
N ASN A 115 10.57 -2.40 18.03
CA ASN A 115 11.26 -2.57 19.31
C ASN A 115 10.28 -2.60 20.49
N THR A 116 9.16 -1.90 20.38
CA THR A 116 8.15 -1.81 21.44
C THR A 116 6.86 -2.55 21.08
N PRO A 117 6.07 -3.02 22.07
CA PRO A 117 4.78 -3.65 21.82
C PRO A 117 3.80 -2.75 21.04
N ASP A 118 3.86 -1.43 21.25
CA ASP A 118 3.01 -0.47 20.57
C ASP A 118 3.36 -0.34 19.09
N GLU A 119 4.66 -0.27 18.76
CA GLU A 119 5.15 -0.30 17.38
C GLU A 119 4.75 -1.59 16.66
N GLN A 120 4.92 -2.72 17.33
CA GLN A 120 4.50 -4.04 16.83
C GLN A 120 3.00 -4.07 16.52
N LEU A 121 2.16 -3.53 17.41
CA LEU A 121 0.72 -3.46 17.19
C LEU A 121 0.35 -2.52 16.05
N LYS A 122 0.99 -1.34 15.97
CA LYS A 122 0.80 -0.38 14.87
C LYS A 122 1.15 -1.03 13.53
N PHE A 123 2.33 -1.65 13.44
CA PHE A 123 2.76 -2.35 12.23
C PHE A 123 1.81 -3.50 11.85
N PHE A 124 1.34 -4.29 12.82
CA PHE A 124 0.36 -5.35 12.55
C PHE A 124 -0.92 -4.81 11.90
N LYS A 125 -1.46 -3.68 12.40
CA LYS A 125 -2.64 -3.05 11.82
C LYS A 125 -2.37 -2.54 10.39
N ILE A 126 -1.21 -1.90 10.19
CA ILE A 126 -0.78 -1.39 8.88
C ILE A 126 -0.67 -2.53 7.87
N ILE A 127 0.01 -3.63 8.22
CA ILE A 127 0.22 -4.74 7.28
C ILE A 127 -1.09 -5.46 6.95
N VAL A 128 -2.02 -5.57 7.90
CA VAL A 128 -3.37 -6.10 7.63
C VAL A 128 -4.11 -5.23 6.63
N LEU A 129 -4.13 -3.90 6.82
CA LEU A 129 -4.78 -2.97 5.88
C LEU A 129 -4.17 -3.04 4.48
N PHE A 130 -2.85 -3.16 4.36
CA PHE A 130 -2.20 -3.32 3.06
C PHE A 130 -2.53 -4.64 2.36
N ASN A 131 -2.68 -5.75 3.10
CA ASN A 131 -3.14 -7.02 2.53
C ASN A 131 -4.61 -6.93 2.10
N ILE A 132 -5.48 -6.27 2.88
CA ILE A 132 -6.88 -6.00 2.50
C ILE A 132 -6.94 -5.20 1.20
N ASN A 133 -6.15 -4.13 1.08
CA ASN A 133 -6.06 -3.36 -0.17
C ASN A 133 -5.61 -4.25 -1.35
N SER A 134 -4.57 -5.07 -1.17
CA SER A 134 -4.12 -5.98 -2.23
C SER A 134 -5.19 -7.01 -2.60
N PHE A 135 -5.95 -7.52 -1.63
CA PHE A 135 -7.01 -8.49 -1.84
C PHE A 135 -8.17 -7.92 -2.67
N PHE A 136 -8.59 -6.68 -2.39
CA PHE A 136 -9.65 -6.02 -3.16
C PHE A 136 -9.26 -5.74 -4.62
N GLN A 137 -7.97 -5.71 -4.95
CA GLN A 137 -7.53 -5.52 -6.32
C GLN A 137 -7.82 -6.73 -7.22
N TYR A 138 -7.84 -7.95 -6.69
CA TYR A 138 -8.05 -9.16 -7.47
C TYR A 138 -9.45 -9.29 -8.10
N PRO A 139 -10.57 -9.11 -7.37
CA PRO A 139 -11.88 -9.14 -8.00
C PRO A 139 -12.07 -7.99 -9.00
N ILE A 140 -11.49 -6.81 -8.75
CA ILE A 140 -11.49 -5.69 -9.70
C ILE A 140 -10.79 -6.11 -11.00
N ALA A 141 -9.55 -6.60 -10.90
CA ALA A 141 -8.78 -7.03 -12.07
C ALA A 141 -9.51 -8.14 -12.85
N ALA A 142 -10.08 -9.11 -12.13
CA ALA A 142 -10.84 -10.19 -12.74
C ALA A 142 -12.02 -9.67 -13.58
N VAL A 143 -12.84 -8.76 -13.05
CA VAL A 143 -14.00 -8.23 -13.81
C VAL A 143 -13.59 -7.27 -14.92
N MET A 144 -12.51 -6.51 -14.72
CA MET A 144 -11.98 -5.58 -15.73
C MET A 144 -11.45 -6.31 -16.96
N TRP A 145 -10.88 -7.50 -16.78
CA TRP A 145 -10.31 -8.32 -17.86
C TRP A 145 -11.26 -9.36 -18.43
N ALA A 146 -12.20 -9.89 -17.63
CA ALA A 146 -13.13 -10.92 -18.08
C ALA A 146 -14.34 -10.37 -18.86
N TYR A 147 -14.68 -9.09 -18.69
CA TYR A 147 -15.89 -8.49 -19.29
C TYR A 147 -15.58 -7.25 -20.12
N SER A 148 -16.31 -7.13 -21.22
CA SER A 148 -16.45 -5.89 -21.99
C SER A 148 -17.08 -4.78 -21.15
N TYR A 149 -16.77 -3.52 -21.45
CA TYR A 149 -17.21 -2.36 -20.67
C TYR A 149 -18.73 -2.32 -20.38
N HIS A 150 -19.57 -2.64 -21.37
CA HIS A 150 -21.03 -2.59 -21.22
C HIS A 150 -21.62 -3.77 -20.46
N ASP A 151 -20.95 -4.92 -20.45
CA ASP A 151 -21.40 -6.15 -19.78
C ASP A 151 -20.76 -6.32 -18.39
N ARG A 152 -19.83 -5.42 -18.03
CA ARG A 152 -19.06 -5.50 -16.80
C ARG A 152 -19.98 -5.31 -15.59
N PRO A 153 -19.87 -6.16 -14.55
CA PRO A 153 -20.54 -5.93 -13.28
C PRO A 153 -19.88 -4.77 -12.53
N ASN A 154 -20.24 -3.54 -12.90
CA ASN A 154 -19.62 -2.31 -12.38
C ASN A 154 -19.79 -2.14 -10.86
N LEU A 155 -20.76 -2.82 -10.24
CA LEU A 155 -20.92 -2.87 -8.78
C LEU A 155 -19.66 -3.40 -8.08
N VAL A 156 -18.97 -4.38 -8.68
CA VAL A 156 -17.73 -4.96 -8.12
C VAL A 156 -16.66 -3.88 -8.02
N VAL A 157 -16.45 -3.13 -9.11
CA VAL A 157 -15.48 -2.03 -9.14
C VAL A 157 -15.90 -0.91 -8.19
N ALA A 158 -17.17 -0.50 -8.23
CA ALA A 158 -17.70 0.59 -7.41
C ALA A 158 -17.62 0.33 -5.90
N VAL A 159 -17.62 -0.93 -5.45
CA VAL A 159 -17.49 -1.31 -4.03
C VAL A 159 -16.03 -1.53 -3.64
N PHE A 160 -15.31 -2.38 -4.38
CA PHE A 160 -13.97 -2.78 -3.96
C PHE A 160 -12.92 -1.68 -4.17
N LEU A 161 -13.06 -0.84 -5.20
CA LEU A 161 -12.11 0.24 -5.46
C LEU A 161 -12.04 1.25 -4.31
N PRO A 162 -13.14 1.88 -3.85
CA PRO A 162 -13.06 2.84 -2.75
C PRO A 162 -12.62 2.18 -1.44
N LEU A 163 -13.05 0.95 -1.14
CA LEU A 163 -12.61 0.23 0.06
C LEU A 163 -11.10 -0.05 0.04
N GLY A 164 -10.56 -0.48 -1.11
CA GLY A 164 -9.12 -0.67 -1.30
C GLY A 164 -8.35 0.63 -1.13
N MET A 165 -8.79 1.70 -1.81
CA MET A 165 -8.18 3.02 -1.71
C MET A 165 -8.15 3.54 -0.27
N ILE A 166 -9.25 3.45 0.47
CA ILE A 166 -9.31 3.87 1.88
C ILE A 166 -8.31 3.05 2.72
N ALA A 167 -8.28 1.73 2.57
CA ALA A 167 -7.33 0.88 3.28
C ALA A 167 -5.87 1.26 2.98
N ALA A 168 -5.54 1.51 1.70
CA ALA A 168 -4.20 1.94 1.30
C ALA A 168 -3.82 3.32 1.85
N CYS A 169 -4.73 4.31 1.75
CA CYS A 169 -4.48 5.67 2.24
C CYS A 169 -4.27 5.68 3.75
N VAL A 170 -5.11 4.99 4.51
CA VAL A 170 -4.98 4.89 5.97
C VAL A 170 -3.67 4.19 6.35
N ALA A 171 -3.37 3.05 5.73
CA ALA A 171 -2.13 2.31 6.01
C ALA A 171 -0.88 3.13 5.66
N GLY A 172 -0.87 3.78 4.50
CA GLY A 172 0.25 4.60 4.03
C GLY A 172 0.49 5.83 4.90
N ALA A 173 -0.59 6.55 5.27
CA ALA A 173 -0.49 7.69 6.17
C ALA A 173 0.02 7.28 7.55
N TRP A 174 -0.51 6.19 8.11
CA TRP A 174 -0.06 5.68 9.41
C TRP A 174 1.41 5.25 9.36
N GLN A 175 1.82 4.48 8.34
CA GLN A 175 3.21 4.10 8.16
C GLN A 175 4.15 5.31 8.07
N PHE A 176 3.76 6.33 7.30
CA PHE A 176 4.56 7.56 7.17
C PHE A 176 4.72 8.30 8.50
N LEU A 177 3.63 8.45 9.26
CA LEU A 177 3.68 9.08 10.57
C LEU A 177 4.56 8.29 11.55
N MET A 178 4.45 6.96 11.54
CA MET A 178 5.25 6.07 12.37
C MET A 178 6.74 6.18 12.03
N GLU A 179 7.11 6.14 10.75
CA GLU A 179 8.51 6.29 10.31
C GLU A 179 9.06 7.69 10.64
N ARG A 180 8.24 8.74 10.49
CA ARG A 180 8.64 10.11 10.83
C ARG A 180 8.90 10.27 12.33
N GLN A 181 8.07 9.67 13.18
CA GLN A 181 8.27 9.69 14.62
C GLN A 181 9.56 8.95 15.00
N TYR A 182 9.73 7.73 14.49
CA TYR A 182 10.90 6.91 14.77
C TYR A 182 12.23 7.57 14.35
N LYS A 183 12.25 8.27 13.21
CA LYS A 183 13.44 9.03 12.77
C LYS A 183 13.81 10.18 13.71
N LYS A 184 12.82 10.83 14.34
CA LYS A 184 13.08 11.89 15.33
C LYS A 184 13.70 11.31 16.59
N GLU A 185 13.09 10.26 17.14
CA GLU A 185 13.59 9.55 18.32
C GLU A 185 15.02 9.03 18.10
N LEU A 186 15.32 8.46 16.92
CA LEU A 186 16.67 8.05 16.54
C LEU A 186 17.66 9.22 16.48
N SER A 187 17.25 10.38 15.96
CA SER A 187 18.15 11.54 15.92
C SER A 187 18.44 12.07 17.32
N GLU A 188 17.44 12.13 18.19
CA GLU A 188 17.61 12.59 19.59
C GLU A 188 18.61 11.70 20.34
N MET A 189 18.49 10.37 20.23
CA MET A 189 19.43 9.42 20.86
C MET A 189 20.86 9.46 20.32
N VAL A 190 21.09 10.00 19.11
CA VAL A 190 22.45 10.12 18.53
C VAL A 190 23.14 11.41 18.98
N TYR A 191 22.37 12.43 19.36
CA TYR A 191 22.88 13.72 19.80
C TYR A 191 22.94 13.88 21.33
N GLU A 192 22.35 12.95 22.09
CA GLU A 192 22.57 12.75 23.54
C GLU A 192 23.83 11.92 23.82
#